data_AF-A0A0U3AIU8-F1
#
_entry.id   AF-A0A0U3AIU8-F1
#
_cell.length_a   1.000
_cell.length_b   1.000
_cell.length_c   1.000
_cell.angle_alpha   90.00
_cell.angle_beta   90.00
_cell.angle_gamma   90.00
#
_symmetry.space_group_name_H-M   'P 1'
#
loop_
_entity.id
_entity.type
_entity.pdbx_description
1 polymer ?
#
loop_
_entity_poly.entity_id
_entity_poly.type
_entity_poly.pdbx_seq_one_letter_code
_entity_poly.pdbx_strand_id
1 'polypeptide(L)'
;MAKGRTNPGDVANLMVRCLLSDASELLGGWSDADRELTLRYFGNACVYTGEPYTPEGFAWDHLVPHNQAACGLHVYGNLVPATREANSAKGSKNFHDFLRQDRGCLGDLPVDVREERIRQLENFVLASGYAEAARAVEGLQTTCIEQYERVKAICQENKVALQTRLGGRALDHNRSGPAPRSPRRADGLLPITYEIEPPAQFLAHFVAKKVAYIEEHYADGRVEVREWEARQLTL
;
A
#
# COMPACT_ATOMS: atom_id res chain seq x y z
N MET A 1 2.96 6.19 20.88
CA MET A 1 2.33 4.91 20.49
C MET A 1 3.43 3.99 19.99
N ALA A 2 3.54 2.77 20.51
CA ALA A 2 4.48 1.80 19.96
C ALA A 2 4.08 1.50 18.50
N LYS A 3 4.98 1.70 17.54
CA LYS A 3 4.76 1.26 16.15
C LYS A 3 4.47 -0.23 16.21
N GLY A 4 3.25 -0.62 15.84
CA GLY A 4 2.85 -2.02 15.78
C GLY A 4 3.81 -2.78 14.87
N ARG A 5 4.17 -4.00 15.28
CA ARG A 5 4.97 -4.89 14.45
C ARG A 5 4.21 -5.21 13.17
N THR A 6 4.89 -5.16 12.02
CA THR A 6 4.34 -5.62 10.75
C THR A 6 4.03 -7.12 10.80
N ASN A 7 2.83 -7.48 10.34
CA ASN A 7 2.37 -8.86 10.32
C ASN A 7 2.60 -9.50 8.94
N PRO A 8 2.82 -10.83 8.86
CA PRO A 8 2.88 -11.54 7.58
C PRO A 8 1.67 -11.28 6.67
N GLY A 9 0.49 -11.07 7.26
CA GLY A 9 -0.72 -10.70 6.52
C GLY A 9 -0.61 -9.36 5.80
N ASP A 10 0.15 -8.39 6.31
CA ASP A 10 0.32 -7.08 5.65
C ASP A 10 1.09 -7.25 4.33
N VAL A 11 2.16 -8.02 4.36
CA VAL A 11 2.99 -8.32 3.16
C VAL A 11 2.19 -9.17 2.17
N ALA A 12 1.47 -10.18 2.66
CA ALA A 12 0.64 -11.03 1.81
C ALA A 12 -0.51 -10.24 1.14
N ASN A 13 -1.12 -9.30 1.86
CA ASN A 13 -2.11 -8.38 1.27
C ASN A 13 -1.50 -7.49 0.20
N LEU A 14 -0.28 -6.96 0.42
CA LEU A 14 0.40 -6.17 -0.61
C LEU A 14 0.67 -6.99 -1.88
N MET A 15 1.11 -8.25 -1.75
CA MET A 15 1.28 -9.14 -2.90
C MET A 15 -0.02 -9.30 -3.70
N VAL A 16 -1.14 -9.55 -3.03
CA VAL A 16 -2.46 -9.66 -3.68
C VAL A 16 -2.84 -8.35 -4.37
N ARG A 17 -2.60 -7.20 -3.71
CA ARG A 17 -2.89 -5.90 -4.30
C ARG A 17 -2.07 -5.63 -5.56
N CYS A 18 -0.80 -6.06 -5.59
CA CYS A 18 0.02 -5.99 -6.80
C CYS A 18 -0.59 -6.83 -7.93
N LEU A 19 -0.93 -8.10 -7.69
CA LEU A 19 -1.55 -8.96 -8.70
C LEU A 19 -2.84 -8.35 -9.29
N LEU A 20 -3.71 -7.83 -8.42
CA LEU A 20 -4.95 -7.20 -8.84
C LEU A 20 -4.71 -5.86 -9.55
N SER A 21 -3.63 -5.13 -9.21
CA SER A 21 -3.25 -3.91 -9.92
C SER A 21 -2.74 -4.24 -11.31
N ASP A 22 -1.88 -5.24 -11.46
CA ASP A 22 -1.40 -5.70 -12.77
C ASP A 22 -2.56 -6.17 -13.65
N ALA A 23 -3.51 -6.94 -13.09
CA ALA A 23 -4.72 -7.33 -13.79
C ALA A 23 -5.58 -6.13 -14.20
N SER A 24 -5.65 -5.09 -13.35
CA SER A 24 -6.38 -3.85 -13.66
C SER A 24 -5.74 -3.10 -14.82
N GLU A 25 -4.42 -2.95 -14.82
CA GLU A 25 -3.67 -2.29 -15.90
C GLU A 25 -3.84 -3.01 -17.24
N LEU A 26 -3.80 -4.35 -17.24
CA LEU A 26 -4.05 -5.17 -18.43
C LEU A 26 -5.48 -5.02 -18.99
N LEU A 27 -6.42 -4.59 -18.15
CA LEU A 27 -7.82 -4.34 -18.50
C LEU A 27 -8.13 -2.86 -18.76
N GLY A 28 -7.10 -2.02 -18.88
CA GLY A 28 -7.24 -0.60 -19.23
C GLY A 28 -6.99 0.38 -18.08
N GLY A 29 -6.82 -0.11 -16.86
CA GLY A 29 -6.43 0.67 -15.69
C GLY A 29 -7.48 1.70 -15.23
N TRP A 30 -7.02 2.68 -14.48
CA TRP A 30 -7.82 3.80 -13.98
C TRP A 30 -7.17 5.13 -14.36
N SER A 31 -7.84 5.91 -15.21
CA SER A 31 -7.30 7.16 -15.76
C SER A 31 -7.88 8.42 -15.10
N ASP A 32 -7.25 9.56 -15.34
CA ASP A 32 -7.78 10.88 -14.94
C ASP A 32 -9.12 11.19 -15.63
N ALA A 33 -9.36 10.67 -16.83
CA ALA A 33 -10.63 10.82 -17.51
C ALA A 33 -11.75 10.05 -16.78
N ASP A 34 -11.44 8.82 -16.34
CA ASP A 34 -12.37 8.00 -15.55
C ASP A 34 -12.68 8.67 -14.20
N ARG A 35 -11.65 9.26 -13.58
CA ARG A 35 -11.78 10.04 -12.35
C ARG A 35 -12.80 11.17 -12.49
N GLU A 36 -12.67 11.96 -13.55
CA GLU A 36 -13.55 13.09 -13.84
C GLU A 36 -14.97 12.62 -14.17
N LEU A 37 -15.13 11.56 -14.96
CA LEU A 37 -16.43 10.98 -15.29
C LEU A 37 -17.15 10.48 -14.04
N THR A 38 -16.45 9.78 -13.15
CA THR A 38 -17.03 9.27 -11.91
C THR A 38 -17.43 10.41 -10.97
N LEU A 39 -16.59 11.44 -10.78
CA LEU A 39 -16.97 12.60 -9.95
C LEU A 39 -18.22 13.29 -10.48
N ARG A 40 -18.31 13.49 -11.80
CA ARG A 40 -19.50 14.09 -12.43
C ARG A 40 -20.74 13.22 -12.24
N TYR A 41 -20.62 11.91 -12.41
CA TYR A 41 -21.76 10.97 -12.24
C TYR A 41 -22.37 11.07 -10.83
N PHE A 42 -21.54 11.23 -9.81
CA PHE A 42 -21.98 11.35 -8.41
C PHE A 42 -22.14 12.80 -7.93
N GLY A 43 -22.18 13.77 -8.84
CA GLY A 43 -22.44 15.17 -8.51
C GLY A 43 -21.37 15.82 -7.63
N ASN A 44 -20.11 15.39 -7.77
CA ASN A 44 -18.97 15.84 -6.95
C ASN A 44 -19.22 15.66 -5.45
N ALA A 45 -19.73 14.49 -5.04
CA ALA A 45 -20.02 14.19 -3.64
C ALA A 45 -19.61 12.76 -3.27
N CYS A 46 -19.51 12.51 -1.96
CA CYS A 46 -19.31 11.18 -1.39
C CYS A 46 -20.51 10.30 -1.72
N VAL A 47 -20.27 9.15 -2.33
CA VAL A 47 -21.35 8.22 -2.71
C VAL A 47 -22.08 7.64 -1.49
N TYR A 48 -21.43 7.63 -0.32
CA TYR A 48 -21.98 7.04 0.90
C TYR A 48 -22.64 8.03 1.84
N THR A 49 -22.09 9.23 1.99
CA THR A 49 -22.58 10.24 2.96
C THR A 49 -23.31 11.39 2.26
N GLY A 50 -22.98 11.68 0.99
CA GLY A 50 -23.47 12.85 0.25
C GLY A 50 -22.68 14.13 0.51
N GLU A 51 -21.63 14.07 1.33
CA GLU A 51 -20.76 15.23 1.58
C GLU A 51 -20.08 15.70 0.29
N PRO A 52 -19.93 17.01 0.06
CA PRO A 52 -19.24 17.54 -1.12
C PRO A 52 -17.77 17.09 -1.20
N TYR A 53 -17.33 16.76 -2.40
CA TYR A 53 -15.97 16.32 -2.67
C TYR A 53 -14.94 17.41 -2.34
N THR A 54 -13.90 17.00 -1.62
CA THR A 54 -12.67 17.78 -1.42
C THR A 54 -11.45 16.91 -1.66
N PRO A 55 -10.37 17.41 -2.30
CA PRO A 55 -9.17 16.61 -2.54
C PRO A 55 -8.56 16.03 -1.26
N GLU A 56 -8.60 16.79 -0.17
CA GLU A 56 -7.96 16.43 1.10
C GLU A 56 -8.87 15.58 2.00
N GLY A 57 -10.20 15.59 1.85
CA GLY A 57 -11.11 14.82 2.70
C GLY A 57 -11.47 13.43 2.17
N PHE A 58 -11.11 13.16 0.92
CA PHE A 58 -11.63 12.01 0.18
C PHE A 58 -10.56 10.97 -0.13
N ALA A 59 -11.06 9.78 -0.44
CA ALA A 59 -10.33 8.68 -1.01
C ALA A 59 -11.20 8.00 -2.09
N TRP A 60 -10.54 7.26 -2.97
CA TRP A 60 -11.21 6.38 -3.93
C TRP A 60 -11.46 5.04 -3.26
N ASP A 61 -12.72 4.70 -3.04
CA ASP A 61 -13.13 3.41 -2.48
C ASP A 61 -13.41 2.42 -3.62
N HIS A 62 -13.08 1.15 -3.39
CA HIS A 62 -13.44 0.05 -4.26
C HIS A 62 -14.78 -0.57 -3.83
N LEU A 63 -15.81 -0.47 -4.67
CA LEU A 63 -17.14 -1.04 -4.40
C LEU A 63 -17.07 -2.55 -4.14
N VAL A 64 -16.38 -3.27 -5.02
CA VAL A 64 -15.91 -4.64 -4.83
C VAL A 64 -14.51 -4.59 -4.21
N PRO A 65 -14.30 -5.14 -2.99
CA PRO A 65 -13.03 -5.02 -2.28
C PRO A 65 -11.81 -5.53 -3.06
N HIS A 66 -10.74 -4.72 -3.09
CA HIS A 66 -9.44 -5.04 -3.71
C HIS A 66 -8.59 -5.95 -2.81
N ASN A 67 -9.06 -7.20 -2.64
CA ASN A 67 -8.45 -8.20 -1.76
C ASN A 67 -8.57 -9.63 -2.34
N GLN A 68 -8.00 -10.61 -1.66
CA GLN A 68 -7.92 -12.00 -2.12
C GLN A 68 -9.27 -12.71 -2.17
N ALA A 69 -10.23 -12.26 -1.37
CA ALA A 69 -11.55 -12.89 -1.28
C ALA A 69 -12.48 -12.38 -2.38
N ALA A 70 -12.48 -11.09 -2.67
CA ALA A 70 -13.40 -10.48 -3.64
C ALA A 70 -12.77 -10.19 -5.00
N CYS A 71 -11.43 -10.11 -5.09
CA CYS A 71 -10.68 -9.82 -6.31
C CYS A 71 -11.17 -8.58 -7.07
N GLY A 72 -11.64 -7.56 -6.34
CA GLY A 72 -12.05 -6.30 -6.96
C GLY A 72 -10.88 -5.62 -7.67
N LEU A 73 -11.16 -5.03 -8.83
CA LEU A 73 -10.16 -4.41 -9.70
C LEU A 73 -10.11 -2.88 -9.50
N HIS A 74 -8.95 -2.28 -9.75
CA HIS A 74 -8.74 -0.83 -9.72
C HIS A 74 -8.97 -0.23 -11.11
N VAL A 75 -10.22 -0.30 -11.58
CA VAL A 75 -10.64 0.17 -12.92
C VAL A 75 -11.94 0.98 -12.84
N TYR A 76 -12.30 1.64 -13.94
CA TYR A 76 -13.59 2.35 -14.05
C TYR A 76 -14.78 1.43 -13.75
N GLY A 77 -15.75 1.97 -13.03
CA GLY A 77 -16.91 1.23 -12.54
C GLY A 77 -16.77 0.58 -11.17
N ASN A 78 -15.54 0.42 -10.65
CA ASN A 78 -15.34 -0.07 -9.28
C ASN A 78 -14.85 1.00 -8.31
N LEU A 79 -14.25 2.08 -8.80
CA LEU A 79 -13.78 3.19 -7.96
C LEU A 79 -14.82 4.28 -7.85
N VAL A 80 -15.05 4.72 -6.61
CA VAL A 80 -16.03 5.77 -6.27
C VAL A 80 -15.46 6.77 -5.27
N PRO A 81 -15.89 8.05 -5.31
CA PRO A 81 -15.47 9.04 -4.34
C PRO A 81 -16.16 8.77 -2.99
N ALA A 82 -15.36 8.59 -1.94
CA ALA A 82 -15.85 8.46 -0.57
C ALA A 82 -15.05 9.35 0.38
N THR A 83 -15.68 9.82 1.45
CA THR A 83 -14.91 10.42 2.56
C THR A 83 -13.98 9.37 3.14
N ARG A 84 -12.83 9.78 3.68
CA ARG A 84 -11.88 8.83 4.29
C ARG A 84 -12.50 8.05 5.45
N GLU A 85 -13.38 8.70 6.21
CA GLU A 85 -14.12 8.07 7.29
C GLU A 85 -15.04 6.95 6.75
N ALA A 86 -15.87 7.24 5.74
CA ALA A 86 -16.78 6.25 5.17
C ALA A 86 -16.03 5.10 4.49
N ASN A 87 -14.96 5.39 3.74
CA ASN A 87 -14.08 4.37 3.15
C ASN A 87 -13.48 3.46 4.24
N SER A 88 -12.93 4.05 5.30
CA SER A 88 -12.39 3.29 6.42
C SER A 88 -13.45 2.45 7.15
N ALA A 89 -14.67 2.97 7.32
CA ALA A 89 -15.77 2.27 8.00
C ALA A 89 -16.34 1.11 7.17
N LYS A 90 -16.40 1.27 5.84
CA LYS A 90 -16.73 0.20 4.91
C LYS A 90 -15.65 -0.88 4.94
N GLY A 91 -14.39 -0.49 4.80
CA GLY A 91 -13.26 -1.40 4.77
C GLY A 91 -13.44 -2.49 3.70
N SER A 92 -13.36 -3.76 4.11
CA SER A 92 -13.52 -4.91 3.22
C SER A 92 -14.96 -5.38 3.01
N LYS A 93 -15.96 -4.67 3.54
CA LYS A 93 -17.37 -5.04 3.38
C LYS A 93 -17.85 -4.72 1.97
N ASN A 94 -18.85 -5.46 1.51
CA ASN A 94 -19.62 -5.07 0.32
C ASN A 94 -20.37 -3.75 0.61
N PHE A 95 -20.44 -2.86 -0.39
CA PHE A 95 -21.17 -1.59 -0.27
C PHE A 95 -22.66 -1.76 0.07
N HIS A 96 -23.32 -2.85 -0.36
CA HIS A 96 -24.71 -3.14 0.03
C HIS A 96 -24.83 -3.31 1.55
N ASP A 97 -23.96 -4.12 2.15
CA ASP A 97 -23.97 -4.37 3.59
C ASP A 97 -23.61 -3.10 4.36
N PHE A 98 -22.61 -2.37 3.89
CA PHE A 98 -22.20 -1.10 4.49
C PHE A 98 -23.35 -0.08 4.51
N LEU A 99 -23.97 0.18 3.36
CA LEU A 99 -25.08 1.14 3.25
C LEU A 99 -26.32 0.72 4.05
N ARG A 100 -26.59 -0.58 4.23
CA ARG A 100 -27.75 -1.04 5.01
C ARG A 100 -27.49 -1.06 6.52
N GLN A 101 -26.26 -1.38 6.94
CA GLN A 101 -25.97 -1.76 8.32
C GLN A 101 -25.16 -0.71 9.09
N ASP A 102 -24.36 0.14 8.44
CA ASP A 102 -23.55 1.11 9.18
C ASP A 102 -24.42 2.20 9.82
N ARG A 103 -24.18 2.42 11.11
CA ARG A 103 -24.82 3.47 11.94
C ARG A 103 -23.78 4.42 12.56
N GLY A 104 -22.50 4.24 12.21
CA GLY A 104 -21.42 5.10 12.67
C GLY A 104 -21.38 6.35 11.79
N CYS A 105 -20.53 6.31 10.77
CA CYS A 105 -20.36 7.43 9.85
C CYS A 105 -21.60 7.74 8.99
N LEU A 106 -22.49 6.74 8.79
CA LEU A 106 -23.74 6.93 8.06
C LEU A 106 -24.89 7.43 8.96
N GLY A 107 -24.72 7.43 10.28
CA GLY A 107 -25.72 7.87 11.26
C GLY A 107 -27.12 7.31 11.01
N ASP A 108 -28.13 8.18 11.16
CA ASP A 108 -29.55 7.86 10.98
C ASP A 108 -30.06 8.15 9.55
N LEU A 109 -29.20 8.03 8.54
CA LEU A 109 -29.62 8.15 7.14
C LEU A 109 -30.88 7.31 6.88
N PRO A 110 -31.96 7.91 6.35
CA PRO A 110 -33.20 7.20 6.08
C PRO A 110 -33.00 5.98 5.18
N VAL A 111 -33.81 4.93 5.40
CA VAL A 111 -33.68 3.65 4.67
C VAL A 111 -33.89 3.84 3.17
N ASP A 112 -34.86 4.64 2.77
CA ASP A 112 -35.12 5.01 1.38
C ASP A 112 -33.93 5.72 0.73
N VAL A 113 -33.25 6.62 1.45
CA VAL A 113 -32.02 7.27 0.97
C VAL A 113 -30.88 6.27 0.81
N ARG A 114 -30.74 5.32 1.74
CA ARG A 114 -29.72 4.25 1.65
C ARG A 114 -29.96 3.35 0.43
N GLU A 115 -31.21 2.93 0.21
CA GLU A 115 -31.57 2.11 -0.96
C GLU A 115 -31.46 2.89 -2.27
N GLU A 116 -31.73 4.20 -2.30
CA GLU A 116 -31.47 5.04 -3.47
C GLU A 116 -29.97 5.07 -3.81
N ARG A 117 -29.10 5.26 -2.81
CA ARG A 117 -27.64 5.22 -3.02
C ARG A 117 -27.18 3.86 -3.53
N ILE A 118 -27.73 2.76 -3.01
CA ILE A 118 -27.46 1.41 -3.52
C ILE A 118 -27.82 1.32 -5.01
N ARG A 119 -29.03 1.75 -5.39
CA ARG A 119 -29.46 1.74 -6.80
C ARG A 119 -28.57 2.60 -7.69
N GLN A 120 -28.15 3.78 -7.22
CA GLN A 120 -27.24 4.64 -7.98
C GLN A 120 -25.88 3.98 -8.22
N LEU A 121 -25.34 3.28 -7.22
CA LEU A 121 -24.10 2.51 -7.32
C LEU A 121 -24.24 1.29 -8.23
N GLU A 122 -25.32 0.53 -8.12
CA GLU A 122 -25.62 -0.59 -9.03
C GLU A 122 -25.70 -0.12 -10.49
N ASN A 123 -26.40 0.99 -10.74
CA ASN A 123 -26.48 1.60 -12.06
C ASN A 123 -25.12 2.05 -12.58
N PHE A 124 -24.26 2.59 -11.73
CA PHE A 124 -22.89 2.97 -12.10
C PHE A 124 -22.05 1.75 -12.51
N VAL A 125 -22.08 0.69 -11.70
CA VAL A 125 -21.39 -0.58 -11.98
C VAL A 125 -21.89 -1.20 -13.29
N LEU A 126 -23.19 -1.14 -13.56
CA LEU A 126 -23.78 -1.64 -14.79
C LEU A 126 -23.37 -0.79 -16.00
N ALA A 127 -23.56 0.54 -15.92
CA ALA A 127 -23.32 1.46 -17.03
C ALA A 127 -21.84 1.59 -17.41
N SER A 128 -20.93 1.33 -16.46
CA SER A 128 -19.49 1.33 -16.70
C SER A 128 -18.96 0.08 -17.39
N GLY A 129 -19.77 -0.99 -17.49
CA GLY A 129 -19.33 -2.27 -18.04
C GLY A 129 -18.41 -3.07 -17.11
N TYR A 130 -18.31 -2.71 -15.82
CA TYR A 130 -17.41 -3.36 -14.86
C TYR A 130 -17.59 -4.89 -14.78
N ALA A 131 -18.81 -5.39 -15.03
CA ALA A 131 -19.09 -6.82 -15.06
C ALA A 131 -18.25 -7.59 -16.11
N GLU A 132 -17.86 -6.95 -17.22
CA GLU A 132 -16.97 -7.55 -18.21
C GLU A 132 -15.54 -7.70 -17.68
N ALA A 133 -15.01 -6.66 -17.05
CA ALA A 133 -13.70 -6.69 -16.40
C ALA A 133 -13.65 -7.74 -15.28
N ALA A 134 -14.71 -7.81 -14.45
CA ALA A 134 -14.81 -8.81 -13.39
C ALA A 134 -14.84 -10.25 -13.94
N ARG A 135 -15.52 -10.49 -15.06
CA ARG A 135 -15.51 -11.81 -15.74
C ARG A 135 -14.15 -12.16 -16.32
N ALA A 136 -13.39 -11.18 -16.82
CA ALA A 136 -12.07 -11.42 -17.41
C ALA A 136 -11.05 -11.98 -16.38
N VAL A 137 -11.29 -11.76 -15.09
CA VAL A 137 -10.46 -12.29 -13.98
C VAL A 137 -11.15 -13.40 -13.20
N GLU A 138 -12.20 -14.01 -13.75
CA GLU A 138 -12.86 -15.14 -13.11
C GLU A 138 -11.85 -16.28 -12.85
N GLY A 139 -11.88 -16.83 -11.63
CA GLY A 139 -10.91 -17.84 -11.18
C GLY A 139 -9.62 -17.29 -10.59
N LEU A 140 -9.32 -15.99 -10.72
CA LEU A 140 -8.12 -15.37 -10.13
C LEU A 140 -8.08 -15.49 -8.59
N GLN A 141 -9.25 -15.64 -7.96
CA GLN A 141 -9.38 -15.82 -6.51
C GLN A 141 -8.51 -16.96 -5.96
N THR A 142 -8.47 -18.09 -6.65
CA THR A 142 -7.63 -19.24 -6.25
C THR A 142 -6.16 -18.84 -6.23
N THR A 143 -5.68 -18.20 -7.29
CA THR A 143 -4.29 -17.72 -7.37
C THR A 143 -3.99 -16.67 -6.29
N CYS A 144 -4.90 -15.72 -6.05
CA CYS A 144 -4.73 -14.73 -5.00
C CYS A 144 -4.60 -15.36 -3.61
N ILE A 145 -5.45 -16.35 -3.29
CA ILE A 145 -5.41 -17.08 -2.02
C ILE A 145 -4.10 -17.89 -1.90
N GLU A 146 -3.71 -18.60 -2.97
CA GLU A 146 -2.46 -19.38 -2.99
C GLU A 146 -1.23 -18.50 -2.78
N GLN A 147 -1.13 -17.36 -3.46
CA GLN A 147 0.00 -16.44 -3.27
C GLN A 147 -0.03 -15.79 -1.88
N TYR A 148 -1.21 -15.44 -1.36
CA TYR A 148 -1.35 -14.91 0.00
C TYR A 148 -0.81 -15.89 1.04
N GLU A 149 -1.20 -17.17 0.98
CA GLU A 149 -0.73 -18.19 1.91
C GLU A 149 0.76 -18.54 1.70
N ARG A 150 1.24 -18.54 0.45
CA ARG A 150 2.66 -18.74 0.15
C ARG A 150 3.54 -17.66 0.79
N VAL A 151 3.16 -16.39 0.69
CA VAL A 151 3.90 -15.28 1.33
C VAL A 151 3.91 -15.44 2.84
N LYS A 152 2.77 -15.81 3.45
CA LYS A 152 2.70 -16.09 4.90
C LYS A 152 3.61 -17.24 5.32
N ALA A 153 3.67 -18.31 4.52
CA ALA A 153 4.57 -19.44 4.77
C ALA A 153 6.04 -19.01 4.77
N ILE A 154 6.46 -18.23 3.76
CA ILE A 154 7.83 -17.67 3.70
C ILE A 154 8.13 -16.80 4.93
N CYS A 155 7.21 -15.94 5.36
CA CYS A 155 7.41 -15.14 6.57
C CYS A 155 7.56 -16.02 7.83
N GLN A 156 6.80 -17.11 7.92
CA GLN A 156 6.86 -18.04 9.04
C GLN A 156 8.17 -18.85 9.04
N GLU A 157 8.61 -19.34 7.89
CA GLU A 157 9.91 -20.00 7.72
C GLU A 157 11.07 -19.08 8.15
N ASN A 158 11.05 -17.83 7.68
CA ASN A 158 12.05 -16.82 8.06
C ASN A 158 12.02 -16.52 9.56
N LYS A 159 10.83 -16.49 10.19
CA LYS A 159 10.72 -16.32 11.65
C LYS A 159 11.37 -17.48 12.39
N VAL A 160 11.14 -18.73 11.97
CA VAL A 160 11.77 -19.91 12.57
C VAL A 160 13.28 -19.86 12.38
N ALA A 161 13.76 -19.56 11.17
CA ALA A 161 15.18 -19.43 10.88
C ALA A 161 15.86 -18.35 11.74
N LEU A 162 15.20 -17.21 11.95
CA LEU A 162 15.67 -16.16 12.85
C LEU A 162 15.67 -16.62 14.30
N GLN A 163 14.64 -17.33 14.77
CA GLN A 163 14.60 -17.89 16.12
C GLN A 163 15.73 -18.90 16.36
N THR A 164 16.07 -19.74 15.38
CA THR A 164 17.21 -20.65 15.48
C THR A 164 18.54 -19.88 15.54
N ARG A 165 18.73 -18.89 14.65
CA ARG A 165 19.96 -18.08 14.61
C ARG A 165 20.15 -17.23 15.88
N LEU A 166 19.07 -16.66 16.40
CA LEU A 166 19.08 -15.84 17.60
C LEU A 166 19.06 -16.68 18.89
N GLY A 167 18.39 -17.84 18.88
CA GLY A 167 18.33 -18.77 20.02
C GLY A 167 19.62 -19.58 20.23
N GLY A 168 20.48 -19.69 19.22
CA GLY A 168 21.88 -20.13 19.38
C GLY A 168 22.80 -19.06 19.97
N ARG A 169 22.32 -17.81 20.07
CA ARG A 169 22.91 -16.75 20.89
C ARG A 169 21.99 -16.55 22.09
N ALA A 170 22.09 -17.43 23.09
CA ALA A 170 21.64 -17.04 24.42
C ALA A 170 22.19 -15.63 24.66
N LEU A 171 21.30 -14.68 24.89
CA LEU A 171 21.66 -13.37 25.40
C LEU A 171 22.29 -13.66 26.75
N ASP A 172 23.61 -13.84 26.75
CA ASP A 172 24.42 -14.07 27.92
C ASP A 172 24.47 -12.73 28.66
N HIS A 173 23.37 -12.41 29.36
CA HIS A 173 23.23 -11.23 30.20
C HIS A 173 24.02 -11.37 31.51
N ASN A 174 25.03 -12.25 31.55
CA ASN A 174 25.89 -12.46 32.69
C ASN A 174 27.37 -12.57 32.28
N ARG A 175 27.89 -11.54 31.59
CA ARG A 175 29.31 -11.22 31.64
C ARG A 175 29.51 -9.85 32.28
N SER A 176 29.47 -9.83 33.61
CA SER A 176 30.17 -8.86 34.44
C SER A 176 31.69 -9.11 34.33
N GLY A 177 32.25 -8.85 33.16
CA GLY A 177 33.69 -8.73 32.95
C GLY A 177 34.10 -7.25 33.05
N PRO A 178 35.28 -6.93 33.61
CA PRO A 178 35.74 -5.55 33.67
C PRO A 178 35.84 -4.98 32.25
N ALA A 179 35.36 -3.75 32.07
CA ALA A 179 35.34 -3.06 30.80
C ALA A 179 36.74 -3.09 30.14
N PRO A 180 36.85 -3.52 28.86
CA PRO A 180 38.12 -3.42 28.16
C PRO A 180 38.46 -1.94 27.98
N ARG A 181 39.66 -1.56 28.41
CA ARG A 181 40.22 -0.24 28.15
C ARG A 181 40.24 -0.01 26.64
N SER A 182 39.71 1.14 26.22
CA SER A 182 39.75 1.56 24.82
C SER A 182 41.19 1.62 24.32
N PRO A 183 41.51 1.01 23.16
CA PRO A 183 42.76 1.32 22.49
C PRO A 183 42.69 2.76 21.98
N ARG A 184 43.79 3.50 22.19
CA ARG A 184 43.98 4.87 21.67
C ARG A 184 43.76 4.86 20.16
N ARG A 185 43.07 5.90 19.66
CA ARG A 185 42.91 6.18 18.22
C ARG A 185 44.30 6.23 17.58
N ALA A 186 44.52 5.37 16.59
CA ALA A 186 45.53 5.60 15.57
C ALA A 186 44.84 6.40 14.46
N ASP A 187 45.39 7.57 14.17
CA ASP A 187 44.98 8.40 13.04
C ASP A 187 45.25 7.64 11.74
N GLY A 188 44.17 7.20 11.10
CA GLY A 188 44.23 6.50 9.83
C GLY A 188 42.86 6.50 9.18
N LEU A 189 42.61 7.47 8.31
CA LEU A 189 41.47 7.47 7.40
C LEU A 189 41.52 6.18 6.57
N LEU A 190 40.55 5.28 6.75
CA LEU A 190 40.36 4.18 5.83
C LEU A 190 39.83 4.73 4.49
N PRO A 191 40.33 4.26 3.35
CA PRO A 191 39.85 4.73 2.05
C PRO A 191 38.39 4.35 1.86
N ILE A 192 37.56 5.34 1.53
CA ILE A 192 36.16 5.15 1.15
C ILE A 192 36.16 4.47 -0.23
N THR A 193 35.74 3.21 -0.31
CA THR A 193 35.43 2.54 -1.57
C THR A 193 33.95 2.73 -1.89
N TYR A 194 33.66 3.42 -2.99
CA TYR A 194 32.32 3.50 -3.57
C TYR A 194 32.10 2.32 -4.51
N GLU A 195 31.12 1.45 -4.22
CA GLU A 195 30.55 0.57 -5.24
C GLU A 195 29.46 1.35 -5.98
N ILE A 196 29.77 1.82 -7.19
CA ILE A 196 28.78 2.49 -8.04
C ILE A 196 28.09 1.41 -8.86
N GLU A 197 26.75 1.33 -8.77
CA GLU A 197 25.91 0.61 -9.74
C GLU A 197 26.33 0.99 -11.18
N PRO A 198 26.15 0.10 -12.18
CA PRO A 198 26.55 0.39 -13.55
C PRO A 198 26.04 1.78 -13.99
N PRO A 199 26.90 2.70 -14.46
CA PRO A 199 26.57 4.12 -14.66
C PRO A 199 25.30 4.39 -15.47
N ALA A 200 24.92 3.47 -16.35
CA ALA A 200 23.73 3.55 -17.18
C ALA A 200 22.40 3.43 -16.39
N GLN A 201 22.33 2.58 -15.36
CA GLN A 201 21.12 2.41 -14.55
C GLN A 201 20.92 3.59 -13.60
N PHE A 202 22.01 4.07 -13.01
CA PHE A 202 22.01 5.27 -12.18
C PHE A 202 21.55 6.51 -12.95
N LEU A 203 22.10 6.76 -14.16
CA LEU A 203 21.67 7.90 -14.98
C LEU A 203 20.19 7.81 -15.38
N ALA A 204 19.70 6.62 -15.76
CA ALA A 204 18.31 6.43 -16.13
C ALA A 204 17.35 6.69 -14.96
N HIS A 205 17.70 6.23 -13.76
CA HIS A 205 16.91 6.44 -12.54
C HIS A 205 16.94 7.92 -12.11
N PHE A 206 18.10 8.56 -12.21
CA PHE A 206 18.30 9.96 -11.86
C PHE A 206 17.52 10.91 -12.78
N VAL A 207 17.53 10.66 -14.09
CA VAL A 207 16.77 11.45 -15.07
C VAL A 207 15.25 11.31 -14.85
N ALA A 208 14.77 10.11 -14.50
CA ALA A 208 13.34 9.83 -14.35
C ALA A 208 12.74 10.45 -13.08
N LYS A 209 13.47 10.43 -11.95
CA LYS A 209 12.91 10.83 -10.65
C LYS A 209 13.36 12.21 -10.19
N LYS A 210 14.42 12.79 -10.78
CA LYS A 210 15.04 14.07 -10.38
C LYS A 210 15.37 14.20 -8.88
N VAL A 211 15.43 13.06 -8.18
CA VAL A 211 15.72 12.96 -6.76
C VAL A 211 16.67 11.77 -6.60
N ALA A 212 17.80 11.99 -5.94
CA ALA A 212 18.72 10.94 -5.51
C ALA A 212 18.84 10.98 -3.99
N TYR A 213 19.19 9.85 -3.37
CA TYR A 213 19.49 9.77 -1.96
C TYR A 213 20.91 9.24 -1.78
N ILE A 214 21.63 9.81 -0.82
CA ILE A 214 22.95 9.34 -0.40
C ILE A 214 22.80 8.62 0.94
N GLU A 215 23.31 7.40 1.01
CA GLU A 215 23.47 6.64 2.25
C GLU A 215 24.92 6.74 2.73
N GLU A 216 25.12 7.33 3.91
CA GLU A 216 26.44 7.50 4.54
C GLU A 216 26.59 6.49 5.69
N HIS A 217 27.60 5.62 5.59
CA HIS A 217 27.93 4.63 6.61
C HIS A 217 29.12 5.09 7.45
N TYR A 218 28.90 5.19 8.76
CA TYR A 218 29.90 5.64 9.71
C TYR A 218 30.58 4.45 10.40
N ALA A 219 31.83 4.66 10.84
CA ALA A 219 32.64 3.63 11.49
C ALA A 219 32.06 3.12 12.83
N ASP A 220 31.12 3.86 13.42
CA ASP A 220 30.36 3.47 14.62
C ASP A 220 29.10 2.65 14.32
N GLY A 221 28.87 2.30 13.05
CA GLY A 221 27.72 1.52 12.59
C GLY A 221 26.46 2.35 12.33
N ARG A 222 26.54 3.67 12.48
CA ARG A 222 25.45 4.58 12.11
C ARG A 222 25.32 4.64 10.59
N VAL A 223 24.08 4.71 10.13
CA VAL A 223 23.73 4.90 8.71
C VAL A 223 22.81 6.10 8.62
N GLU A 224 23.15 7.06 7.77
CA GLU A 224 22.32 8.24 7.50
C GLU A 224 21.94 8.30 6.03
N VAL A 225 20.66 8.53 5.75
CA VAL A 225 20.15 8.72 4.38
C VAL A 225 19.74 10.18 4.23
N ARG A 226 20.30 10.87 3.23
CA ARG A 226 19.91 12.25 2.90
C ARG A 226 19.56 12.39 1.42
N GLU A 227 18.61 13.27 1.13
CA GLU A 227 18.30 13.65 -0.24
C GLU A 227 19.48 14.43 -0.84
N TRP A 228 19.83 14.09 -2.07
CA TRP A 228 20.85 14.77 -2.85
C TRP A 228 20.20 15.88 -3.67
N GLU A 229 20.44 17.13 -3.27
CA GLU A 229 20.06 18.28 -4.07
C GLU A 229 21.15 18.59 -5.10
N ALA A 230 20.79 18.60 -6.39
CA ALA A 230 21.67 18.97 -7.51
C ALA A 230 22.00 20.48 -7.55
N ARG A 231 22.25 21.11 -6.41
CA ARG A 231 22.55 22.55 -6.28
C ARG A 231 24.02 22.82 -5.98
N GLN A 232 24.98 22.06 -6.53
CA GLN A 232 26.41 22.45 -6.49
C GLN A 232 27.22 21.91 -7.70
N LEU A 233 26.67 21.99 -8.91
CA LEU A 233 27.50 21.94 -10.13
C LEU A 233 27.30 23.26 -10.88
N THR A 234 28.09 24.27 -10.47
CA THR A 234 28.53 25.27 -11.44
C THR A 234 29.54 24.56 -12.32
N LEU A 235 29.30 24.58 -13.63
CA LEU A 235 30.10 23.94 -14.68
C LEU A 235 31.61 24.14 -14.51
#